data_AF-A0A9D7QQV3-F1
#
_entry.id   AF-A0A9D7QQV3-F1
#
_cell.length_a   1.000
_cell.length_b   1.000
_cell.length_c   1.000
_cell.angle_alpha   90.00
_cell.angle_beta   90.00
_cell.angle_gamma   90.00
#
_symmetry.space_group_name_H-M   'P 1'
#
loop_
_entity.id
_entity.type
_entity.pdbx_description
1 polymer ?
#
loop_
_entity_poly.entity_id
_entity_poly.type
_entity_poly.pdbx_seq_one_letter_code
_entity_poly.pdbx_strand_id
1 'polypeptide(L)'
;MPKPLQIAILSGAVLLGGCNLVISEQPWFTEGQAGPRLRPGVWVNLDPAGCTFDSAQPVESWPECAEPMIVRGDDYILREEADREGPPRWQTVRHLVVAGTPLIDQIEWRDKDETGERTRKVYFYTGLAPTAYAADGAITEVKRWLVQCGPMDPAPRKPKSGPRPQTVTKRPFPGLKVEGTNCTAANAEAVRGAAKASEAISGNDRSSPMIGRWVRYGSS
;
A
#
# COMPACT_ATOMS: atom_id res chain seq x y z
N MET A 1 -30.16 -21.38 34.07
CA MET A 1 -30.50 -20.47 32.95
C MET A 1 -29.35 -19.49 32.76
N PRO A 2 -28.51 -19.66 31.73
CA PRO A 2 -27.39 -18.74 31.47
C PRO A 2 -27.91 -17.47 30.76
N LYS A 3 -27.42 -16.30 31.17
CA LYS A 3 -27.74 -15.00 30.57
C LYS A 3 -27.05 -14.83 29.21
N PRO A 4 -27.69 -14.19 28.21
CA PRO A 4 -27.07 -13.94 26.92
C PRO A 4 -25.99 -12.86 27.06
N LEU A 5 -24.80 -13.18 26.55
CA LEU A 5 -23.64 -12.30 26.46
C LEU A 5 -23.90 -11.24 25.38
N GLN A 6 -24.13 -10.00 25.79
CA GLN A 6 -24.24 -8.86 24.86
C GLN A 6 -22.86 -8.56 24.28
N ILE A 7 -22.68 -8.83 22.99
CA ILE A 7 -21.51 -8.42 22.21
C ILE A 7 -21.63 -6.90 22.01
N ALA A 8 -20.87 -6.13 22.79
CA ALA A 8 -20.67 -4.72 22.54
C ALA A 8 -19.78 -4.56 21.30
N ILE A 9 -20.36 -4.07 20.20
CA ILE A 9 -19.63 -3.64 19.01
C ILE A 9 -18.84 -2.39 19.40
N LEU A 10 -17.57 -2.57 19.75
CA LEU A 10 -16.64 -1.47 19.95
C LEU A 10 -16.22 -0.95 18.56
N SER A 11 -16.88 0.12 18.12
CA SER A 11 -16.49 0.87 16.93
C SER A 11 -15.13 1.55 17.19
N GLY A 12 -14.04 0.87 16.82
CA GLY A 12 -12.68 1.41 16.89
C GLY A 12 -12.46 2.44 15.80
N ALA A 13 -12.48 3.72 16.16
CA ALA A 13 -12.08 4.81 15.28
C ALA A 13 -10.56 4.74 15.03
N VAL A 14 -10.19 4.14 13.89
CA VAL A 14 -8.81 4.07 13.42
C VAL A 14 -8.53 5.26 12.52
N LEU A 15 -7.94 6.31 13.09
CA LEU A 15 -7.30 7.42 12.37
C LEU A 15 -5.95 6.96 11.83
N LEU A 16 -5.96 6.32 10.66
CA LEU A 16 -4.78 6.21 9.81
C LEU A 16 -4.88 7.31 8.76
N GLY A 17 -3.83 8.12 8.63
CA GLY A 17 -3.66 9.12 7.58
C GLY A 17 -3.71 8.60 6.14
N GLY A 18 -4.12 7.34 5.93
CA GLY A 18 -4.62 6.87 4.64
C GLY A 18 -5.80 7.73 4.23
N CYS A 19 -5.61 8.47 3.15
CA CYS A 19 -6.66 9.18 2.47
C CYS A 19 -7.13 8.26 1.36
N ASN A 20 -8.36 7.78 1.43
CA ASN A 20 -9.04 7.11 0.32
C ASN A 20 -8.48 5.73 -0.06
N LEU A 21 -7.96 4.93 0.89
CA LEU A 21 -7.41 3.59 0.62
C LEU A 21 -8.37 2.46 1.02
N VAL A 22 -8.33 1.35 0.27
CA VAL A 22 -8.96 0.10 0.69
C VAL A 22 -8.07 -0.58 1.74
N ILE A 23 -8.65 -0.85 2.91
CA ILE A 23 -7.98 -1.52 4.02
C ILE A 23 -8.84 -2.66 4.60
N SER A 24 -8.23 -3.52 5.40
CA SER A 24 -8.93 -4.52 6.22
C SER A 24 -8.13 -4.95 7.45
N GLU A 25 -8.80 -5.52 8.43
CA GLU A 25 -8.15 -6.11 9.63
C GLU A 25 -7.70 -7.57 9.40
N GLN A 26 -8.30 -8.23 8.41
CA GLN A 26 -8.01 -9.61 8.01
C GLN A 26 -7.62 -9.65 6.54
N PRO A 27 -6.73 -10.57 6.14
CA PRO A 27 -6.33 -10.70 4.75
C PRO A 27 -7.52 -11.19 3.90
N TRP A 28 -7.68 -10.61 2.71
CA TRP A 28 -8.66 -11.06 1.72
C TRP A 28 -8.14 -12.23 0.88
N PHE A 29 -6.82 -12.41 0.84
CA PHE A 29 -6.15 -13.42 0.03
C PHE A 29 -5.24 -14.31 0.86
N THR A 30 -5.07 -15.55 0.42
CA THR A 30 -4.18 -16.55 1.03
C THR A 30 -3.14 -17.06 0.04
N GLU A 31 -2.12 -17.76 0.53
CA GLU A 31 -1.04 -18.35 -0.27
C GLU A 31 -1.52 -19.24 -1.42
N GLY A 32 -2.69 -19.88 -1.29
CA GLY A 32 -3.28 -20.69 -2.37
C GLY A 32 -3.64 -19.87 -3.62
N GLN A 33 -3.61 -18.54 -3.54
CA GLN A 33 -3.91 -17.61 -4.62
C GLN A 33 -2.66 -16.85 -5.10
N ALA A 34 -1.46 -17.25 -4.66
CA ALA A 34 -0.21 -16.60 -5.01
C ALA A 34 0.01 -16.54 -6.54
N GLY A 35 0.56 -15.42 -6.99
CA GLY A 35 0.95 -15.16 -8.37
C GLY A 35 2.46 -15.25 -8.58
N PRO A 36 2.97 -14.75 -9.71
CA PRO A 36 4.39 -14.61 -9.95
C PRO A 36 5.05 -13.77 -8.85
N ARG A 37 6.24 -14.19 -8.42
CA ARG A 37 6.97 -13.53 -7.33
C ARG A 37 7.79 -12.36 -7.86
N LEU A 38 7.96 -11.34 -7.01
CA LEU A 38 9.00 -10.34 -7.21
C LEU A 38 10.37 -10.99 -7.06
N ARG A 39 11.32 -10.62 -7.92
CA ARG A 39 12.70 -11.08 -7.80
C ARG A 39 13.30 -10.63 -6.45
N PRO A 40 13.87 -11.54 -5.64
CA PRO A 40 14.54 -11.15 -4.41
C PRO A 40 15.70 -10.19 -4.66
N GLY A 41 15.90 -9.23 -3.76
CA GLY A 41 16.98 -8.25 -3.84
C GLY A 41 16.53 -6.82 -3.57
N VAL A 42 17.37 -5.88 -3.97
CA VAL A 42 17.13 -4.45 -3.84
C VAL A 42 16.29 -3.97 -5.02
N TRP A 43 15.18 -3.32 -4.70
CA TRP A 43 14.31 -2.61 -5.60
C TRP A 43 14.38 -1.11 -5.34
N VAL A 44 14.08 -0.34 -6.37
CA VAL A 44 13.80 1.09 -6.27
C VAL A 44 12.34 1.32 -6.67
N ASN A 45 11.60 2.09 -5.88
CA ASN A 45 10.34 2.70 -6.30
C ASN A 45 10.64 4.12 -6.76
N LEU A 46 10.28 4.40 -8.01
CA LEU A 46 10.52 5.69 -8.64
C LEU A 46 9.20 6.45 -8.75
N ASP A 47 9.21 7.71 -8.32
CA ASP A 47 8.22 8.68 -8.77
C ASP A 47 8.40 8.87 -10.29
N PRO A 48 7.34 8.83 -11.12
CA PRO A 48 7.42 8.94 -12.57
C PRO A 48 8.19 10.16 -13.13
N ALA A 49 8.55 11.15 -12.32
CA ALA A 49 9.37 12.28 -12.76
C ALA A 49 10.89 12.05 -12.59
N GLY A 50 11.58 11.66 -13.69
CA GLY A 50 12.99 12.02 -13.96
C GLY A 50 14.06 11.64 -12.92
N CYS A 51 13.76 10.79 -11.95
CA CYS A 51 14.68 10.47 -10.87
C CYS A 51 15.95 9.79 -11.40
N THR A 52 17.10 10.41 -11.19
CA THR A 52 18.42 9.87 -11.55
C THR A 52 19.18 9.57 -10.27
N PHE A 53 19.72 8.35 -10.17
CA PHE A 53 20.52 7.91 -9.03
C PHE A 53 21.54 6.88 -9.49
N ASP A 54 22.64 6.74 -8.74
CA ASP A 54 23.62 5.68 -8.98
C ASP A 54 23.19 4.41 -8.25
N SER A 55 22.71 3.46 -9.04
CA SER A 55 22.20 2.19 -8.54
C SER A 55 23.30 1.23 -8.06
N ALA A 56 24.58 1.62 -8.10
CA ALA A 56 25.69 0.90 -7.46
C ALA A 56 25.94 1.38 -6.02
N GLN A 57 25.51 2.58 -5.65
CA GLN A 57 25.72 3.12 -4.30
C GLN A 57 24.85 2.43 -3.24
N PRO A 58 25.22 2.49 -1.95
CA PRO A 58 24.37 2.06 -0.84
C PRO A 58 23.00 2.75 -0.85
N VAL A 59 21.95 2.05 -0.44
CA VAL A 59 20.56 2.54 -0.51
C VAL A 59 20.32 3.78 0.35
N GLU A 60 21.14 3.98 1.38
CA GLU A 60 21.15 5.13 2.28
C GLU A 60 21.60 6.41 1.58
N SER A 61 22.34 6.29 0.48
CA SER A 61 22.83 7.42 -0.30
C SER A 61 21.92 7.78 -1.49
N TRP A 62 20.85 7.01 -1.71
CA TRP A 62 19.92 7.29 -2.80
C TRP A 62 19.11 8.55 -2.50
N PRO A 63 18.83 9.39 -3.52
CA PRO A 63 18.01 10.58 -3.36
C PRO A 63 16.57 10.22 -2.96
N GLU A 64 15.82 11.19 -2.42
CA GLU A 64 14.45 10.98 -1.95
C GLU A 64 13.50 10.43 -3.02
N CYS A 65 13.72 10.77 -4.30
CA CYS A 65 12.91 10.27 -5.41
C CYS A 65 13.13 8.79 -5.77
N ALA A 66 14.17 8.16 -5.19
CA ALA A 66 14.54 6.76 -5.39
C ALA A 66 14.35 6.00 -4.08
N GLU A 67 13.10 5.64 -3.79
CA GLU A 67 12.76 4.98 -2.53
C GLU A 67 13.20 3.52 -2.53
N PRO A 68 14.10 3.09 -1.63
CA PRO A 68 14.56 1.72 -1.60
C PRO A 68 13.50 0.78 -0.99
N MET A 69 13.37 -0.40 -1.58
CA MET A 69 12.59 -1.52 -1.04
C MET A 69 13.41 -2.80 -1.20
N ILE A 70 13.61 -3.57 -0.13
CA ILE A 70 14.30 -4.86 -0.24
C ILE A 70 13.27 -5.97 -0.19
N VAL A 71 13.31 -6.87 -1.17
CA VAL A 71 12.40 -8.03 -1.26
C VAL A 71 13.15 -9.28 -0.82
N ARG A 72 12.64 -9.97 0.20
CA ARG A 72 13.19 -11.23 0.74
C ARG A 72 12.07 -12.23 1.02
N GLY A 73 11.86 -13.17 0.11
CA GLY A 73 10.74 -14.11 0.24
C GLY A 73 9.41 -13.36 0.23
N ASP A 74 8.64 -13.51 1.30
CA ASP A 74 7.33 -12.89 1.49
C ASP A 74 7.41 -11.62 2.37
N ASP A 75 8.61 -11.06 2.52
CA ASP A 75 8.86 -9.86 3.30
C ASP A 75 9.40 -8.71 2.42
N TYR A 76 8.89 -7.51 2.69
CA TYR A 76 9.54 -6.26 2.33
C TYR A 76 10.30 -5.70 3.52
N ILE A 77 11.51 -5.23 3.29
CA ILE A 77 12.24 -4.36 4.23
C ILE A 77 12.18 -2.95 3.65
N LEU A 78 11.46 -2.08 4.34
CA LEU A 78 11.16 -0.73 3.93
C LEU A 78 11.84 0.27 4.86
N ARG A 79 12.29 1.39 4.32
CA ARG A 79 12.76 2.51 5.14
C ARG A 79 11.54 3.18 5.78
N GLU A 80 11.51 3.24 7.11
CA GLU A 80 10.56 4.11 7.82
C GLU A 80 10.91 5.56 7.50
N GLU A 81 9.89 6.40 7.32
CA GLU A 81 10.10 7.85 7.32
C GLU A 81 10.69 8.25 8.66
N ALA A 82 11.90 8.80 8.64
CA ALA A 82 12.52 9.29 9.87
C ALA A 82 11.73 10.49 10.37
N ASP A 83 11.37 10.47 11.67
CA ASP A 83 11.12 11.71 12.41
C ASP A 83 12.35 12.61 12.16
N ARG A 84 12.14 13.91 11.88
CA ARG A 84 13.12 14.88 11.31
C ARG A 84 14.54 14.91 11.92
N GLU A 85 14.83 14.19 13.00
CA GLU A 85 16.08 14.21 13.76
C GLU A 85 16.66 12.81 14.08
N GLY A 86 16.14 11.72 13.50
CA GLY A 86 16.60 10.34 13.78
C GLY A 86 17.35 9.65 12.63
N PRO A 87 18.19 8.62 12.91
CA PRO A 87 18.73 7.76 11.86
C PRO A 87 17.58 7.02 11.13
N PRO A 88 17.73 6.72 9.83
CA PRO A 88 16.73 5.96 9.11
C PRO A 88 16.49 4.62 9.80
N ARG A 89 15.22 4.33 10.08
CA ARG A 89 14.80 3.03 10.62
C ARG A 89 14.33 2.15 9.47
N TRP A 90 14.49 0.85 9.64
CA TRP A 90 14.02 -0.14 8.69
C TRP A 90 12.96 -0.99 9.37
N GLN A 91 11.86 -1.24 8.65
CA GLN A 91 10.80 -2.12 9.10
C GLN A 91 10.61 -3.27 8.12
N THR A 92 10.28 -4.43 8.68
CA THR A 92 9.90 -5.59 7.89
C THR A 92 8.39 -5.71 7.87
N VAL A 93 7.79 -5.74 6.68
CA VAL A 93 6.35 -5.95 6.48
C VAL A 93 6.14 -7.18 5.61
N ARG A 94 5.15 -8.01 5.96
CA ARG A 94 4.81 -9.19 5.15
C ARG A 94 4.01 -8.74 3.95
N HIS A 95 4.20 -9.40 2.82
CA HIS A 95 3.39 -9.16 1.63
C HIS A 95 3.06 -10.46 0.90
N LEU A 96 2.00 -10.44 0.09
CA LEU A 96 1.60 -11.53 -0.76
C LEU A 96 1.19 -10.98 -2.13
N VAL A 97 1.91 -11.38 -3.18
CA VAL A 97 1.52 -11.12 -4.56
C VAL A 97 0.54 -12.19 -5.02
N VAL A 98 -0.67 -11.77 -5.36
CA VAL A 98 -1.83 -12.60 -5.72
C VAL A 98 -2.02 -12.56 -7.23
N ALA A 99 -2.26 -13.73 -7.82
CA ALA A 99 -2.53 -13.86 -9.25
C ALA A 99 -3.79 -13.09 -9.69
N GLY A 100 -3.79 -12.56 -10.91
CA GLY A 100 -4.89 -11.78 -11.49
C GLY A 100 -4.43 -10.78 -12.54
N THR A 101 -5.35 -9.98 -13.06
CA THR A 101 -5.04 -8.82 -13.92
C THR A 101 -5.88 -7.62 -13.49
N PRO A 102 -5.29 -6.63 -12.79
CA PRO A 102 -3.89 -6.57 -12.33
C PRO A 102 -3.56 -7.66 -11.30
N LEU A 103 -2.27 -7.90 -11.05
CA LEU A 103 -1.86 -8.60 -9.83
C LEU A 103 -2.26 -7.72 -8.62
N ILE A 104 -2.51 -8.35 -7.48
CA ILE A 104 -2.70 -7.63 -6.22
C ILE A 104 -1.53 -7.93 -5.33
N ASP A 105 -0.97 -6.91 -4.70
CA ASP A 105 -0.04 -7.08 -3.61
C ASP A 105 -0.70 -6.65 -2.31
N GLN A 106 -0.94 -7.64 -1.44
CA GLN A 106 -1.55 -7.48 -0.12
C GLN A 106 -0.43 -7.35 0.91
N ILE A 107 -0.36 -6.21 1.60
CA ILE A 107 0.73 -5.89 2.54
C ILE A 107 0.17 -5.86 3.96
N GLU A 108 0.76 -6.63 4.88
CA GLU A 108 0.48 -6.58 6.32
C GLU A 108 1.27 -5.42 6.95
N TRP A 109 0.57 -4.35 7.31
CA TRP A 109 1.13 -3.26 8.10
C TRP A 109 0.83 -3.46 9.59
N ARG A 110 1.77 -3.02 10.42
CA ARG A 110 1.63 -2.99 11.87
C ARG A 110 1.59 -1.54 12.31
N ASP A 111 0.39 -1.09 12.61
CA ASP A 111 0.17 0.27 13.06
C ASP A 111 0.14 0.32 14.58
N LYS A 112 0.84 1.29 15.17
CA LYS A 112 0.75 1.54 16.61
C LYS A 112 -0.44 2.44 16.88
N ASP A 113 -1.15 2.21 17.97
CA ASP A 113 -2.16 3.17 18.42
C ASP A 113 -1.51 4.49 18.89
N GLU A 114 -2.34 5.48 19.17
CA GLU A 114 -1.89 6.84 19.52
C GLU A 114 -1.01 6.87 20.78
N THR A 115 -1.12 5.87 21.66
CA THR A 115 -0.29 5.74 22.86
C THR A 115 1.02 4.99 22.58
N GLY A 116 1.14 4.35 21.41
CA GLY A 116 2.27 3.49 21.07
C GLY A 116 2.25 2.13 21.77
N GLU A 117 1.22 1.84 22.55
CA GLU A 117 1.15 0.68 23.45
C GLU A 117 0.55 -0.54 22.75
N ARG A 118 -0.33 -0.35 21.77
CA ARG A 118 -0.98 -1.46 21.04
C ARG A 118 -0.59 -1.42 19.58
N THR A 119 -0.26 -2.59 19.05
CA THR A 119 -0.05 -2.77 17.62
C THR A 119 -1.27 -3.44 17.00
N ARG A 120 -1.92 -2.77 16.05
CA ARG A 120 -3.00 -3.34 15.22
C ARG A 120 -2.44 -3.76 13.87
N LYS A 121 -2.89 -4.92 13.39
CA LYS A 121 -2.60 -5.36 12.03
C LYS A 121 -3.63 -4.74 11.08
N VAL A 122 -3.14 -4.13 10.02
CA VAL A 122 -3.97 -3.60 8.94
C VAL A 122 -3.39 -4.09 7.63
N TYR A 123 -4.24 -4.56 6.74
CA TYR A 123 -3.86 -4.90 5.39
C TYR A 123 -4.25 -3.76 4.46
N PHE A 124 -3.34 -3.39 3.57
CA PHE A 124 -3.65 -2.53 2.44
C PHE A 124 -3.21 -3.20 1.15
N TYR A 125 -3.67 -2.65 0.03
CA TYR A 125 -3.60 -3.30 -1.26
C TYR A 125 -2.98 -2.36 -2.29
N THR A 126 -2.11 -2.92 -3.12
CA THR A 126 -1.64 -2.26 -4.35
C THR A 126 -1.99 -3.11 -5.57
N GLY A 127 -2.31 -2.47 -6.69
CA GLY A 127 -2.37 -3.13 -7.98
C GLY A 127 -0.98 -3.14 -8.62
N LEU A 128 -0.58 -4.26 -9.23
CA LEU A 128 0.67 -4.37 -9.99
C LEU A 128 0.38 -4.78 -11.44
N ALA A 129 1.04 -4.11 -12.36
CA ALA A 129 1.19 -4.53 -13.74
C ALA A 129 2.69 -4.75 -14.04
N PRO A 130 3.16 -6.00 -14.10
CA PRO A 130 4.54 -6.30 -14.46
C PRO A 130 4.88 -5.80 -15.87
N THR A 131 6.05 -5.19 -16.02
CA THR A 131 6.56 -4.68 -17.29
C THR A 131 7.85 -5.37 -17.72
N ALA A 132 8.54 -6.07 -16.80
CA ALA A 132 9.70 -6.89 -17.12
C ALA A 132 9.81 -8.11 -16.19
N TYR A 133 10.39 -9.18 -16.72
CA TYR A 133 10.61 -10.45 -16.04
C TYR A 133 12.05 -10.93 -16.23
N ALA A 134 12.57 -11.65 -15.25
CA ALA A 134 13.79 -12.42 -15.36
C ALA A 134 13.54 -13.75 -16.11
N ALA A 135 14.62 -14.43 -16.49
CA ALA A 135 14.54 -15.70 -17.23
C ALA A 135 13.83 -16.83 -16.45
N ASP A 136 13.83 -16.77 -15.12
CA ASP A 136 13.15 -17.70 -14.22
C ASP A 136 11.66 -17.35 -13.99
N GLY A 137 11.16 -16.30 -14.64
CA GLY A 137 9.78 -15.82 -14.50
C GLY A 137 9.55 -14.91 -13.30
N ALA A 138 10.58 -14.58 -12.51
CA ALA A 138 10.45 -13.59 -11.45
C ALA A 138 10.24 -12.19 -12.05
N ILE A 139 9.34 -11.40 -11.45
CA ILE A 139 9.09 -10.02 -11.88
C ILE A 139 10.32 -9.17 -11.54
N THR A 140 10.76 -8.32 -12.47
CA THR A 140 11.91 -7.41 -12.29
C THR A 140 11.57 -5.94 -12.52
N GLU A 141 10.41 -5.65 -13.10
CA GLU A 141 9.86 -4.30 -13.17
C GLU A 141 8.33 -4.34 -13.08
N VAL A 142 7.74 -3.40 -12.37
CA VAL A 142 6.30 -3.24 -12.21
C VAL A 142 5.88 -1.78 -12.30
N LYS A 143 4.73 -1.53 -12.91
CA LYS A 143 3.90 -0.37 -12.60
C LYS A 143 3.04 -0.73 -11.39
N ARG A 144 3.08 0.08 -10.33
CA ARG A 144 2.32 -0.11 -9.08
C ARG A 144 1.43 1.09 -8.82
N TRP A 145 0.24 0.85 -8.28
CA TRP A 145 -0.65 1.91 -7.80
C TRP A 145 -1.40 1.46 -6.54
N LEU A 146 -1.80 2.44 -5.72
CA LEU A 146 -2.60 2.18 -4.52
C LEU A 146 -4.03 1.78 -4.92
N VAL A 147 -4.60 0.79 -4.21
CA VAL A 147 -6.02 0.48 -4.35
C VAL A 147 -6.84 1.48 -3.55
N GLN A 148 -7.54 2.34 -4.27
CA GLN A 148 -8.32 3.44 -3.72
C GLN A 148 -9.79 3.06 -3.51
N CYS A 149 -10.45 3.80 -2.62
CA CYS A 149 -11.88 3.63 -2.37
C CYS A 149 -12.74 4.03 -3.56
N GLY A 150 -12.27 4.97 -4.38
CA GLY A 150 -13.01 5.56 -5.49
C GLY A 150 -12.34 6.84 -5.95
N PRO A 151 -12.85 7.52 -7.00
CA PRO A 151 -12.31 8.81 -7.42
C PRO A 151 -12.46 9.86 -6.32
N MET A 152 -11.43 10.67 -6.10
CA MET A 152 -11.53 11.82 -5.22
C MET A 152 -12.21 12.98 -5.95
N ASP A 153 -13.11 13.67 -5.25
CA ASP A 153 -13.60 14.94 -5.79
C ASP A 153 -12.44 15.95 -5.78
N PRO A 154 -12.32 16.83 -6.80
CA PRO A 154 -11.28 17.85 -6.81
C PRO A 154 -11.27 18.61 -5.49
N ALA A 155 -10.10 18.70 -4.87
CA ALA A 155 -9.99 19.37 -3.58
C ALA A 155 -10.56 20.79 -3.70
N PRO A 156 -11.52 21.20 -2.84
CA PRO A 156 -11.95 22.59 -2.82
C PRO A 156 -10.72 23.46 -2.52
N ARG A 157 -10.66 24.67 -3.12
CA ARG A 157 -9.61 25.66 -2.81
C ARG A 157 -9.46 25.75 -1.29
N LYS A 158 -8.22 25.63 -0.78
CA LYS A 158 -7.91 25.65 0.67
C LYS A 158 -8.82 26.65 1.38
N PRO A 159 -9.74 26.21 2.25
CA PRO A 159 -10.53 27.15 3.03
C PRO A 159 -9.57 27.95 3.91
N LYS A 160 -9.68 29.29 3.90
CA LYS A 160 -8.89 30.18 4.78
C LYS A 160 -9.14 29.90 6.27
N SER A 161 -10.29 29.30 6.57
CA SER A 161 -10.71 28.79 7.87
C SER A 161 -11.82 27.76 7.61
N GLY A 162 -11.78 26.59 8.25
CA GLY A 162 -12.87 25.62 8.13
C GLY A 162 -12.44 24.18 8.43
N PRO A 163 -13.41 23.24 8.39
CA PRO A 163 -13.15 21.82 8.59
C PRO A 163 -12.07 21.31 7.63
N ARG A 164 -11.29 20.32 8.10
CA ARG A 164 -10.25 19.68 7.26
C ARG A 164 -10.88 19.15 5.97
N PRO A 165 -10.19 19.26 4.82
CA PRO A 165 -10.69 18.74 3.56
C PRO A 165 -11.05 17.26 3.68
N GLN A 166 -12.09 16.85 2.96
CA GLN A 166 -12.47 15.46 2.87
C GLN A 166 -11.31 14.64 2.30
N THR A 167 -10.96 13.55 2.99
CA THR A 167 -9.83 12.69 2.66
C THR A 167 -10.23 11.35 2.02
N VAL A 168 -11.54 11.11 1.83
CA VAL A 168 -12.08 9.88 1.24
C VAL A 168 -13.21 10.18 0.26
N THR A 169 -13.33 9.38 -0.79
CA THR A 169 -14.38 9.52 -1.81
C THR A 169 -15.80 9.52 -1.24
N LYS A 170 -16.73 10.22 -1.91
CA LYS A 170 -18.19 10.09 -1.70
C LYS A 170 -18.80 8.99 -2.57
N ARG A 171 -18.05 8.47 -3.52
CA ARG A 171 -18.49 7.54 -4.56
C ARG A 171 -17.60 6.30 -4.53
N PRO A 172 -17.70 5.48 -3.47
CA PRO A 172 -16.89 4.28 -3.38
C PRO A 172 -17.17 3.36 -4.57
N PHE A 173 -16.13 2.64 -5.01
CA PHE A 173 -16.28 1.60 -6.03
C PHE A 173 -17.24 0.49 -5.53
N PRO A 174 -17.87 -0.27 -6.45
CA PRO A 174 -18.80 -1.33 -6.08
C PRO A 174 -18.19 -2.32 -5.08
N GLY A 175 -18.96 -2.65 -4.04
CA GLY A 175 -18.52 -3.57 -2.99
C GLY A 175 -17.61 -2.97 -1.92
N LEU A 176 -17.33 -1.66 -1.96
CA LEU A 176 -16.60 -0.95 -0.92
C LEU A 176 -17.52 -0.11 -0.02
N LYS A 177 -17.15 0.03 1.25
CA LYS A 177 -17.85 0.84 2.24
C LYS A 177 -16.86 1.79 2.91
N VAL A 178 -17.15 3.09 2.87
CA VAL A 178 -16.33 4.13 3.51
C VAL A 178 -16.42 4.03 5.04
N GLU A 179 -15.26 4.04 5.70
CA GLU A 179 -15.10 4.00 7.15
C GLU A 179 -13.95 4.94 7.56
N GLY A 180 -14.30 6.05 8.23
CA GLY A 180 -13.33 7.10 8.58
C GLY A 180 -12.75 7.78 7.33
N THR A 181 -11.43 7.70 7.17
CA THR A 181 -10.67 8.27 6.04
C THR A 181 -10.34 7.24 4.95
N ASN A 182 -10.78 5.99 5.13
CA ASN A 182 -10.51 4.84 4.26
C ASN A 182 -11.82 4.12 3.93
N CYS A 183 -11.73 2.91 3.37
CA CYS A 183 -12.87 2.03 3.15
C CYS A 183 -12.48 0.57 3.34
N THR A 184 -13.48 -0.25 3.62
CA THR A 184 -13.39 -1.70 3.68
C THR A 184 -14.09 -2.33 2.48
N ALA A 185 -13.68 -3.53 2.10
CA ALA A 185 -14.29 -4.30 1.03
C ALA A 185 -15.29 -5.33 1.59
N ALA A 186 -16.32 -5.67 0.83
CA ALA A 186 -17.26 -6.74 1.21
C ALA A 186 -16.67 -8.15 1.01
N ASN A 187 -15.73 -8.29 0.08
CA ASN A 187 -15.06 -9.55 -0.27
C ASN A 187 -13.80 -9.31 -1.13
N ALA A 188 -13.06 -10.38 -1.40
CA ALA A 188 -11.85 -10.35 -2.23
C ALA A 188 -12.10 -9.89 -3.69
N GLU A 189 -13.29 -10.14 -4.24
CA GLU A 189 -13.66 -9.69 -5.59
C GLU A 189 -13.79 -8.16 -5.65
N ALA A 190 -14.38 -7.55 -4.61
CA ALA A 190 -14.45 -6.09 -4.49
C ALA A 190 -13.05 -5.46 -4.45
N VAL A 191 -12.07 -6.08 -3.79
CA VAL A 191 -10.66 -5.62 -3.83
C VAL A 191 -10.09 -5.69 -5.24
N ARG A 192 -10.35 -6.78 -5.99
CA ARG A 192 -9.92 -6.93 -7.39
C ARG A 192 -10.56 -5.88 -8.30
N GLY A 193 -11.87 -5.67 -8.17
CA GLY A 193 -12.59 -4.63 -8.89
C GLY A 193 -12.04 -3.24 -8.60
N ALA A 194 -11.82 -2.93 -7.33
CA ALA A 194 -11.24 -1.66 -6.89
C ALA A 194 -9.82 -1.47 -7.41
N ALA A 195 -8.97 -2.50 -7.40
CA ALA A 195 -7.61 -2.42 -7.90
C ALA A 195 -7.58 -2.06 -9.39
N LYS A 196 -8.42 -2.72 -10.20
CA LYS A 196 -8.58 -2.41 -11.62
C LYS A 196 -9.09 -0.99 -11.86
N ALA A 197 -10.12 -0.57 -11.12
CA ALA A 197 -10.70 0.77 -11.26
C ALA A 197 -9.73 1.88 -10.80
N SER A 198 -8.93 1.61 -9.77
CA SER A 198 -7.93 2.53 -9.23
C SER A 198 -6.83 2.83 -10.25
N GLU A 199 -6.47 1.88 -11.13
CA GLU A 199 -5.47 2.12 -12.17
C GLU A 199 -5.87 3.30 -13.06
N ALA A 200 -7.15 3.37 -13.45
CA ALA A 200 -7.66 4.39 -14.37
C ALA A 200 -7.67 5.81 -13.78
N ILE A 201 -7.67 5.93 -12.45
CA ILE A 201 -7.66 7.22 -11.74
C ILE A 201 -6.28 7.56 -11.15
N SER A 202 -5.32 6.64 -11.23
CA SER A 202 -3.94 6.86 -10.80
C SER A 202 -3.30 7.95 -11.68
N GLY A 203 -2.73 8.98 -11.06
CA GLY A 203 -2.14 10.15 -11.74
C GLY A 203 -3.01 11.41 -11.75
N ASN A 204 -4.32 11.33 -11.44
CA ASN A 204 -5.19 12.51 -11.33
C ASN A 204 -5.37 12.98 -9.87
N ASP A 205 -5.37 12.05 -8.92
CA ASP A 205 -5.81 12.29 -7.53
C ASP A 205 -4.65 12.31 -6.53
N ARG A 206 -3.49 12.85 -6.93
CA ARG A 206 -2.24 12.94 -6.12
C ARG A 206 -1.56 11.60 -5.78
N SER A 207 -2.10 10.49 -6.25
CA SER A 207 -1.45 9.18 -6.23
C SER A 207 -0.99 8.82 -7.64
N SER A 208 0.21 9.23 -7.98
CA SER A 208 0.84 8.80 -9.23
C SER A 208 1.19 7.32 -9.14
N PRO A 209 1.00 6.54 -10.22
CA PRO A 209 1.54 5.19 -10.25
C PRO A 209 3.06 5.26 -10.13
N MET A 210 3.64 4.36 -9.34
CA MET A 210 5.08 4.23 -9.15
C MET A 210 5.63 3.18 -10.10
N ILE A 211 6.88 3.36 -10.54
CA ILE A 211 7.63 2.31 -11.23
C ILE A 211 8.58 1.65 -10.23
N GLY A 212 8.33 0.38 -9.92
CA GLY A 212 9.22 -0.45 -9.14
C GLY A 212 10.18 -1.19 -10.05
N ARG A 213 11.49 -1.09 -9.83
CA ARG A 213 12.52 -1.80 -10.61
C ARG A 213 13.51 -2.53 -9.73
N TRP A 214 13.80 -3.78 -10.05
CA TRP A 214 14.88 -4.56 -9.43
C TRP A 214 16.23 -4.02 -9.90
N VAL A 215 17.14 -3.80 -8.95
CA VAL A 215 18.46 -3.19 -9.20
C VAL A 215 19.57 -4.21 -9.10
N ARG A 216 19.62 -4.95 -7.98
CA ARG A 216 20.71 -5.87 -7.64
C ARG A 216 20.29 -6.84 -6.55
N TYR A 217 21.09 -7.87 -6.33
CA TYR A 217 20.95 -8.71 -5.13
C TYR A 217 21.22 -7.90 -3.86
N GLY A 218 20.48 -8.18 -2.79
CA GLY A 218 20.74 -7.58 -1.48
C GLY A 218 21.98 -8.22 -0.86
N SER A 219 22.97 -7.41 -0.47
CA SER A 219 23.97 -7.82 0.51
C SER A 219 23.28 -7.89 1.87
N SER A 220 23.33 -9.06 2.50
CA SER A 220 22.86 -9.29 3.88
C SER A 220 23.58 -8.41 4.89
#